data_AF-A0A0C9V1B7-F1
#
_entry.id   AF-A0A0C9V1B7-F1
#
_cell.length_a   1.000
_cell.length_b   1.000
_cell.length_c   1.000
_cell.angle_alpha   90.00
_cell.angle_beta   90.00
_cell.angle_gamma   90.00
#
_symmetry.space_group_name_H-M   'P 1'
#
loop_
_entity.id
_entity.type
_entity.pdbx_description
1 polymer ?
#
loop_
_entity_poly.entity_id
_entity_poly.type
_entity_poly.pdbx_seq_one_letter_code
_entity_poly.pdbx_strand_id
1 'polypeptide(L)'
;MSIIHNPPTLWLTINLSNTNDPIVKVLAGCEIDLNDFKAHMGPNKSARAINTAKDPYATAKYFHITINLILEELFGIKVTGYMGAVEAQGRGTLHLHMLLWLVGAPTPSEMKDLLQQEEFHEKITAFIKANVTAHVDGLCEAKLQCGVKTREEKKFCKKIASPYSRPLDPRKPDFDALLKTAEYCFAQQCHIHTCSQACLKVG
;
A
#
# COMPACT_ATOMS: atom_id res chain seq x y z
N MET A 1 -16.36 15.94 13.93
CA MET A 1 -16.03 15.25 15.20
C MET A 1 -17.34 14.87 15.86
N SER A 2 -17.67 13.58 15.98
CA SER A 2 -18.88 13.17 16.71
C SER A 2 -18.56 13.24 18.21
N ILE A 3 -19.31 14.06 18.95
CA ILE A 3 -19.21 14.14 20.42
C ILE A 3 -19.55 12.78 21.07
N ILE A 4 -20.27 11.90 20.35
CA ILE A 4 -20.82 10.64 20.86
C ILE A 4 -19.76 9.52 20.96
N HIS A 5 -18.69 9.56 20.16
CA HIS A 5 -17.79 8.42 20.00
C HIS A 5 -16.35 8.62 20.48
N ASN A 6 -16.05 9.72 21.20
CA ASN A 6 -14.67 10.13 21.48
C ASN A 6 -13.87 10.37 20.17
N PRO A 7 -12.59 10.80 20.23
CA PRO A 7 -11.76 10.87 19.03
C PRO A 7 -11.68 9.52 18.31
N PRO A 8 -11.53 9.51 16.97
CA PRO A 8 -11.39 8.27 16.21
C PRO A 8 -10.16 7.49 16.68
N THR A 9 -10.28 6.17 16.72
CA THR A 9 -9.21 5.27 17.13
C THR A 9 -8.09 5.22 16.09
N LEU A 10 -8.46 5.23 14.80
CA LEU A 10 -7.52 5.22 13.69
C LEU A 10 -7.88 6.32 12.69
N TRP A 11 -6.85 7.01 12.22
CA TRP A 11 -6.90 7.80 11.01
C TRP A 11 -5.96 7.17 9.99
N LEU A 12 -6.52 6.72 8.88
CA LEU A 12 -5.77 6.01 7.85
C LEU A 12 -6.08 6.56 6.46
N THR A 13 -5.11 6.39 5.57
CA THR A 13 -5.25 6.71 4.14
C THR A 13 -4.92 5.48 3.32
N ILE A 14 -5.87 5.02 2.50
CA ILE A 14 -5.64 3.91 1.57
C ILE A 14 -5.44 4.52 0.18
N ASN A 15 -4.22 4.36 -0.35
CA ASN A 15 -3.82 4.90 -1.64
C ASN A 15 -3.51 3.76 -2.64
N LEU A 16 -4.45 3.49 -3.54
CA LEU A 16 -4.36 2.40 -4.50
C LEU A 16 -3.78 2.89 -5.84
N SER A 17 -2.92 2.07 -6.47
CA SER A 17 -2.33 2.37 -7.77
C SER A 17 -3.13 1.78 -8.92
N ASN A 18 -4.17 2.48 -9.39
CA ASN A 18 -5.03 1.97 -10.47
C ASN A 18 -4.32 1.77 -11.84
N THR A 19 -3.30 2.57 -12.16
CA THR A 19 -2.73 2.63 -13.50
C THR A 19 -1.92 1.39 -13.80
N ASN A 20 -1.29 0.83 -12.77
CA ASN A 20 -0.41 -0.32 -12.90
C ASN A 20 -1.02 -1.60 -12.34
N ASP A 21 -2.21 -1.55 -11.73
CA ASP A 21 -2.85 -2.75 -11.22
C ASP A 21 -3.47 -3.58 -12.37
N PRO A 22 -3.19 -4.90 -12.46
CA PRO A 22 -3.74 -5.76 -13.49
C PRO A 22 -5.25 -5.96 -13.39
N ILE A 23 -5.86 -5.85 -12.20
CA ILE A 23 -7.30 -5.99 -11.99
C ILE A 23 -8.04 -4.86 -12.71
N VAL A 24 -7.52 -3.64 -12.67
CA VAL A 24 -8.10 -2.50 -13.43
C VAL A 24 -8.13 -2.79 -14.92
N LYS A 25 -7.12 -3.49 -15.44
CA LYS A 25 -7.04 -3.81 -16.88
C LYS A 25 -8.06 -4.87 -17.28
N VAL A 26 -8.26 -5.89 -16.45
CA VAL A 26 -9.33 -6.88 -16.63
C VAL A 26 -10.69 -6.19 -16.62
N LEU A 27 -10.93 -5.30 -15.66
CA LEU A 27 -12.20 -4.56 -15.55
C LEU A 27 -12.43 -3.61 -16.74
N ALA A 28 -11.36 -3.09 -17.35
CA ALA A 28 -11.40 -2.30 -18.57
C ALA A 28 -11.46 -3.17 -19.87
N GLY A 29 -11.72 -4.48 -19.74
CA GLY A 29 -11.91 -5.39 -20.87
C GLY A 29 -10.62 -5.95 -21.50
N CYS A 30 -9.46 -5.80 -20.86
CA CYS A 30 -8.24 -6.45 -21.35
C CYS A 30 -8.28 -7.95 -21.03
N GLU A 31 -7.97 -8.79 -22.01
CA GLU A 31 -7.83 -10.24 -21.83
C GLU A 31 -6.52 -10.55 -21.09
N ILE A 32 -6.62 -10.64 -19.76
CA ILE A 32 -5.51 -11.00 -18.88
C ILE A 32 -5.99 -12.16 -18.00
N ASP A 33 -5.30 -13.29 -18.11
CA ASP A 33 -5.49 -14.40 -17.17
C ASP A 33 -4.84 -14.03 -15.84
N LEU A 34 -5.65 -13.77 -14.81
CA LEU A 34 -5.14 -13.50 -13.48
C LEU A 34 -4.60 -14.77 -12.81
N ASN A 35 -5.14 -15.96 -13.10
CA ASN A 35 -4.68 -17.22 -12.50
C ASN A 35 -3.28 -17.62 -13.03
N ASP A 36 -3.02 -17.40 -14.32
CA ASP A 36 -1.70 -17.57 -14.96
C ASP A 36 -1.13 -16.22 -15.43
N PHE A 37 -0.93 -15.29 -14.48
CA PHE A 37 -0.53 -13.93 -14.81
C PHE A 37 0.88 -13.84 -15.42
N LYS A 38 0.94 -13.42 -16.69
CA LYS A 38 2.18 -13.17 -17.44
C LYS A 38 2.42 -11.68 -17.63
N ALA A 39 3.29 -11.11 -16.79
CA ALA A 39 3.58 -9.67 -16.77
C ALA A 39 4.03 -9.06 -18.12
N HIS A 40 4.59 -9.87 -19.03
CA HIS A 40 5.06 -9.44 -20.36
C HIS A 40 4.01 -9.57 -21.47
N MET A 41 2.89 -10.25 -21.20
CA MET A 41 1.79 -10.46 -22.17
C MET A 41 0.70 -9.39 -22.07
N GLY A 42 0.78 -8.50 -21.07
CA GLY A 42 -0.18 -7.43 -20.86
C GLY A 42 0.16 -6.11 -21.56
N PRO A 43 -0.73 -5.10 -21.48
CA PRO A 43 -0.48 -3.78 -22.01
C PRO A 43 0.79 -3.14 -21.43
N ASN A 44 1.55 -2.48 -22.30
CA ASN A 44 2.71 -1.68 -21.89
C ASN A 44 2.30 -0.46 -21.04
N LYS A 45 3.27 0.24 -20.45
CA LYS A 45 3.02 1.37 -19.52
C LYS A 45 2.10 2.43 -20.13
N SER A 46 2.32 2.82 -21.38
CA SER A 46 1.53 3.86 -22.05
C SER A 46 0.10 3.38 -22.33
N ALA A 47 -0.04 2.15 -22.84
CA ALA A 47 -1.35 1.55 -23.08
C ALA A 47 -2.15 1.41 -21.77
N ARG A 48 -1.50 1.03 -20.67
CA ARG A 48 -2.15 0.97 -19.35
C ARG A 48 -2.70 2.32 -18.89
N ALA A 49 -1.93 3.39 -19.05
CA ALA A 49 -2.38 4.74 -18.71
C ALA A 49 -3.58 5.17 -19.57
N ILE A 50 -3.51 4.91 -20.87
CA ILE A 50 -4.60 5.21 -21.81
C ILE A 50 -5.88 4.44 -21.45
N ASN A 51 -5.77 3.14 -21.16
CA ASN A 51 -6.93 2.32 -20.80
C ASN A 51 -7.61 2.83 -19.52
N THR A 52 -6.83 3.19 -18.50
CA THR A 52 -7.35 3.79 -17.26
C THR A 52 -8.04 5.13 -17.51
N ALA A 53 -7.48 5.97 -18.38
CA ALA A 53 -8.08 7.26 -18.71
C ALA A 53 -9.36 7.13 -19.57
N LYS A 54 -9.42 6.12 -20.45
CA LYS A 54 -10.59 5.86 -21.31
C LYS A 54 -11.77 5.27 -20.57
N ASP A 55 -11.52 4.51 -19.50
CA ASP A 55 -12.56 3.85 -18.71
C ASP A 55 -12.46 4.25 -17.21
N PRO A 56 -12.99 5.44 -16.86
CA PRO A 56 -13.05 5.86 -15.46
C PRO A 56 -13.99 4.99 -14.61
N TYR A 57 -14.97 4.31 -15.23
CA TYR A 57 -15.87 3.41 -14.51
C TYR A 57 -15.14 2.15 -14.03
N ALA A 58 -14.35 1.49 -14.90
CA ALA A 58 -13.53 0.35 -14.50
C ALA A 58 -12.59 0.70 -13.34
N THR A 59 -12.03 1.91 -13.37
CA THR A 59 -11.18 2.45 -12.31
C THR A 59 -11.93 2.65 -10.99
N ALA A 60 -13.13 3.25 -11.03
CA ALA A 60 -13.96 3.43 -9.85
C ALA A 60 -14.45 2.10 -9.27
N LYS A 61 -14.81 1.15 -10.14
CA LYS A 61 -15.23 -0.20 -9.76
C LYS A 61 -14.10 -0.98 -9.09
N TYR A 62 -12.88 -0.92 -9.64
CA TYR A 62 -11.69 -1.46 -8.99
C TYR A 62 -11.51 -0.88 -7.60
N PHE A 63 -11.54 0.45 -7.47
CA PHE A 63 -11.38 1.12 -6.19
C PHE A 63 -12.41 0.64 -5.17
N HIS A 64 -13.69 0.60 -5.54
CA HIS A 64 -14.76 0.14 -4.66
C HIS A 64 -14.55 -1.31 -4.18
N ILE A 65 -14.28 -2.24 -5.11
CA ILE A 65 -14.06 -3.65 -4.78
C ILE A 65 -12.84 -3.80 -3.85
N THR A 66 -11.72 -3.19 -4.20
CA THR A 66 -10.47 -3.32 -3.44
C THR A 66 -10.59 -2.70 -2.05
N ILE A 67 -11.26 -1.56 -1.91
CA ILE A 67 -11.53 -0.97 -0.60
C ILE A 67 -12.38 -1.90 0.27
N ASN A 68 -13.48 -2.45 -0.25
CA ASN A 68 -14.31 -3.38 0.54
C ASN A 68 -13.50 -4.61 0.97
N LEU A 69 -12.73 -5.21 0.06
CA LEU A 69 -11.85 -6.35 0.40
C LEU A 69 -10.82 -6.01 1.48
N ILE A 70 -10.21 -4.81 1.42
CA ILE A 70 -9.27 -4.38 2.46
C ILE A 70 -9.99 -4.25 3.81
N LEU A 71 -11.17 -3.64 3.84
CA LEU A 71 -11.90 -3.39 5.08
C LEU A 71 -12.47 -4.68 5.69
N GLU A 72 -13.06 -5.55 4.87
CA GLU A 72 -13.75 -6.76 5.31
C GLU A 72 -12.77 -7.90 5.60
N GLU A 73 -11.82 -8.16 4.70
CA GLU A 73 -10.97 -9.35 4.76
C GLU A 73 -9.59 -9.07 5.37
N LEU A 74 -8.93 -7.99 4.94
CA LEU A 74 -7.55 -7.73 5.39
C LEU A 74 -7.52 -7.18 6.82
N PHE A 75 -8.38 -6.20 7.09
CA PHE A 75 -8.44 -5.58 8.40
C PHE A 75 -9.19 -6.47 9.38
N GLY A 76 -10.27 -7.16 8.95
CA GLY A 76 -11.09 -7.98 9.86
C GLY A 76 -11.60 -7.17 11.07
N ILE A 77 -11.67 -5.85 10.93
CA ILE A 77 -11.90 -4.92 12.03
C ILE A 77 -13.41 -4.81 12.26
N LYS A 78 -13.82 -5.04 13.51
CA LYS A 78 -15.15 -4.63 13.97
C LYS A 78 -15.13 -3.16 14.36
N VAL A 79 -15.90 -2.33 13.66
CA VAL A 79 -16.05 -0.90 13.94
C VAL A 79 -17.40 -0.59 14.58
N THR A 80 -17.44 0.36 15.50
CA THR A 80 -18.69 0.94 16.01
C THR A 80 -19.18 2.08 15.10
N GLY A 81 -18.28 2.63 14.28
CA GLY A 81 -18.58 3.64 13.28
C GLY A 81 -17.37 3.93 12.40
N TYR A 82 -17.60 4.54 11.24
CA TYR A 82 -16.56 5.03 10.35
C TYR A 82 -17.02 6.28 9.62
N MET A 83 -16.06 7.11 9.21
CA MET A 83 -16.27 8.23 8.30
C MET A 83 -15.19 8.17 7.23
N GLY A 84 -15.58 8.10 5.96
CA GLY A 84 -14.66 8.04 4.83
C GLY A 84 -14.88 9.19 3.86
N ALA A 85 -13.80 9.77 3.35
CA ALA A 85 -13.81 10.73 2.25
C ALA A 85 -13.01 10.15 1.08
N VAL A 86 -13.68 9.98 -0.06
CA VAL A 86 -13.03 9.59 -1.31
C VAL A 86 -12.64 10.84 -2.06
N GLU A 87 -11.37 10.92 -2.43
CA GLU A 87 -10.81 12.06 -3.14
C GLU A 87 -10.12 11.59 -4.43
N ALA A 88 -10.20 12.42 -5.47
CA ALA A 88 -9.39 12.25 -6.65
C ALA A 88 -8.04 12.92 -6.43
N GLN A 89 -6.94 12.16 -6.53
CA GLN A 89 -5.61 12.73 -6.61
C GLN A 89 -5.52 13.57 -7.89
N GLY A 90 -4.69 14.62 -7.87
CA GLY A 90 -4.34 15.43 -9.06
C GLY A 90 -3.64 14.66 -10.20
N ARG A 91 -3.75 13.33 -10.20
CA ARG A 91 -3.25 12.36 -11.17
C ARG A 91 -4.33 11.37 -11.66
N GLY A 92 -5.60 11.60 -11.32
CA GLY A 92 -6.75 10.81 -11.80
C GLY A 92 -6.98 9.48 -11.08
N THR A 93 -6.33 9.25 -9.94
CA THR A 93 -6.50 8.08 -9.08
C THR A 93 -7.38 8.43 -7.88
N LEU A 94 -8.16 7.48 -7.37
CA LEU A 94 -8.93 7.67 -6.14
C LEU A 94 -8.10 7.21 -4.94
N HIS A 95 -8.16 7.95 -3.84
CA HIS A 95 -7.72 7.50 -2.52
C HIS A 95 -8.81 7.73 -1.48
N LEU A 96 -8.69 6.99 -0.38
CA LEU A 96 -9.66 7.02 0.71
C LEU A 96 -8.98 7.53 1.97
N HIS A 97 -9.47 8.64 2.52
CA HIS A 97 -9.19 9.04 3.90
C HIS A 97 -10.28 8.47 4.80
N MET A 98 -9.92 7.78 5.88
CA MET A 98 -10.89 7.22 6.82
C MET A 98 -10.56 7.55 8.26
N LEU A 99 -11.62 7.84 9.02
CA LEU A 99 -11.65 7.80 10.47
C LEU A 99 -12.42 6.54 10.91
N LEU A 100 -11.82 5.74 11.77
CA LEU A 100 -12.43 4.51 12.30
C LEU A 100 -12.57 4.58 13.82
N TRP A 101 -13.69 4.08 14.33
CA TRP A 101 -13.90 3.83 15.76
C TRP A 101 -13.97 2.33 15.98
N LEU A 102 -12.96 1.77 16.68
CA LEU A 102 -12.85 0.33 16.85
C LEU A 102 -13.71 -0.15 18.02
N VAL A 103 -14.35 -1.31 17.85
CA VAL A 103 -15.02 -2.00 18.96
C VAL A 103 -13.98 -2.40 20.01
N GLY A 104 -14.23 -2.03 21.26
CA GLY A 104 -13.34 -2.38 22.39
C GLY A 104 -12.09 -1.51 22.49
N ALA A 105 -11.95 -0.44 21.69
CA ALA A 105 -10.89 0.52 21.90
C ALA A 105 -11.11 1.29 23.22
N PRO A 106 -10.07 1.44 24.06
CA PRO A 106 -10.15 2.23 25.27
C PRO A 106 -10.32 3.72 24.93
N THR A 107 -11.01 4.44 25.79
CA THR A 107 -11.06 5.91 25.75
C THR A 107 -9.67 6.51 25.99
N PRO A 108 -9.42 7.78 25.62
CA PRO A 108 -8.11 8.40 25.86
C PRO A 108 -7.64 8.35 27.32
N SER A 109 -8.58 8.44 28.29
CA SER A 109 -8.25 8.33 29.71
C SER A 109 -7.87 6.90 30.09
N GLU A 110 -8.69 5.92 29.72
CA GLU A 110 -8.40 4.50 29.97
C GLU A 110 -7.10 4.09 29.29
N MET A 111 -6.84 4.59 28.08
CA MET A 111 -5.61 4.33 27.35
C MET A 111 -4.38 4.83 28.10
N LYS A 112 -4.46 6.04 28.66
CA LYS A 112 -3.39 6.60 29.49
C LYS A 112 -3.10 5.71 30.69
N ASP A 113 -4.15 5.25 31.38
CA ASP A 113 -4.02 4.41 32.57
C ASP A 113 -3.51 3.01 32.23
N LEU A 114 -4.01 2.40 31.16
CA LEU A 114 -3.55 1.10 30.64
C LEU A 114 -2.09 1.14 30.22
N LEU A 115 -1.62 2.22 29.59
CA LEU A 115 -0.22 2.37 29.20
C LEU A 115 0.75 2.47 30.40
N GLN A 116 0.26 2.71 31.62
CA GLN A 116 1.08 2.60 32.84
C GLN A 116 1.23 1.15 33.33
N GLN A 117 0.41 0.22 32.83
CA GLN A 117 0.47 -1.19 33.19
C GLN A 117 1.48 -1.90 32.30
N GLU A 118 2.44 -2.61 32.91
CA GLU A 118 3.55 -3.26 32.21
C GLU A 118 3.07 -4.23 31.11
N GLU A 119 2.12 -5.10 31.42
CA GLU A 119 1.55 -6.07 30.47
C GLU A 119 0.96 -5.39 29.22
N PHE A 120 0.20 -4.31 29.42
CA PHE A 120 -0.43 -3.60 28.31
C PHE A 120 0.58 -2.79 27.51
N HIS A 121 1.54 -2.16 28.18
CA HIS A 121 2.64 -1.45 27.54
C HIS A 121 3.48 -2.38 26.65
N GLU A 122 3.81 -3.58 27.13
CA GLU A 122 4.53 -4.59 26.34
C GLU A 122 3.72 -5.05 25.13
N LYS A 123 2.40 -5.29 25.31
CA LYS A 123 1.49 -5.65 24.22
C LYS A 123 1.47 -4.60 23.12
N ILE A 124 1.34 -3.32 23.47
CA ILE A 124 1.37 -2.22 22.48
C ILE A 124 2.74 -2.10 21.83
N THR A 125 3.83 -2.26 22.59
CA THR A 125 5.20 -2.26 22.06
C THR A 125 5.40 -3.38 21.02
N ALA A 126 4.93 -4.59 21.32
CA ALA A 126 4.98 -5.72 20.39
C ALA A 126 4.14 -5.44 19.13
N PHE A 127 2.94 -4.89 19.30
CA PHE A 127 2.09 -4.50 18.18
C PHE A 127 2.77 -3.47 17.27
N ILE A 128 3.35 -2.40 17.84
CA ILE A 128 4.06 -1.37 17.07
C ILE A 128 5.25 -1.98 16.32
N LYS A 129 6.07 -2.79 16.99
CA LYS A 129 7.24 -3.45 16.37
C LYS A 129 6.85 -4.37 15.21
N ALA A 130 5.69 -5.03 15.29
CA ALA A 130 5.22 -5.93 14.25
C ALA A 130 4.60 -5.22 13.04
N ASN A 131 4.04 -4.02 13.21
CA ASN A 131 3.24 -3.36 12.17
C ASN A 131 3.83 -2.04 11.65
N VAL A 132 4.76 -1.42 12.38
CA VAL A 132 5.32 -0.11 12.03
C VAL A 132 6.82 -0.27 11.73
N THR A 133 7.16 -0.16 10.45
CA THR A 133 8.54 -0.23 9.96
C THR A 133 8.94 1.10 9.34
N ALA A 134 9.86 1.82 10.00
CA ALA A 134 10.37 3.12 9.52
C ALA A 134 11.71 3.02 8.78
N HIS A 135 12.34 1.83 8.76
CA HIS A 135 13.61 1.59 8.06
C HIS A 135 13.60 0.21 7.41
N VAL A 136 14.32 0.07 6.30
CA VAL A 136 14.55 -1.22 5.66
C VAL A 136 16.02 -1.60 5.86
N ASP A 137 16.27 -2.78 6.41
CA ASP A 137 17.62 -3.25 6.69
C ASP A 137 18.48 -3.24 5.42
N GLY A 138 19.69 -2.69 5.56
CA GLY A 138 20.63 -2.57 4.46
C GLY A 138 20.36 -1.42 3.48
N LEU A 139 19.29 -0.63 3.65
CA LEU A 139 19.06 0.61 2.91
C LEU A 139 19.80 1.78 3.57
N CYS A 140 21.09 1.94 3.28
CA CYS A 140 21.92 3.05 3.77
C CYS A 140 22.36 3.96 2.62
N GLU A 141 22.76 5.20 2.94
CA GLU A 141 23.19 6.20 1.96
C GLU A 141 24.27 5.67 1.01
N ALA A 142 25.25 4.92 1.53
CA ALA A 142 26.30 4.30 0.69
C ALA A 142 25.73 3.32 -0.36
N LYS A 143 24.72 2.52 -0.01
CA LYS A 143 24.04 1.62 -0.96
C LYS A 143 23.09 2.36 -1.90
N LEU A 144 22.52 3.48 -1.47
CA LEU A 144 21.72 4.35 -2.35
C LEU A 144 22.57 5.02 -3.43
N GLN A 145 23.74 5.54 -3.03
CA GLN A 145 24.70 6.17 -3.93
C GLN A 145 25.34 5.17 -4.90
N CYS A 146 25.63 3.95 -4.42
CA CYS A 146 26.11 2.86 -5.27
C CYS A 146 25.02 2.29 -6.19
N GLY A 147 23.74 2.46 -5.84
CA GLY A 147 22.61 1.86 -6.51
C GLY A 147 22.65 0.34 -6.58
N VAL A 148 21.69 -0.24 -7.30
CA VAL A 148 21.76 -1.63 -7.74
C VAL A 148 22.90 -1.76 -8.75
N LYS A 149 23.93 -2.57 -8.45
CA LYS A 149 25.20 -2.51 -9.20
C LYS A 149 25.14 -3.29 -10.51
N THR A 150 24.43 -4.42 -10.53
CA THR A 150 24.38 -5.27 -11.72
C THR A 150 23.09 -5.10 -12.52
N ARG A 151 23.17 -5.38 -13.83
CA ARG A 151 22.00 -5.42 -14.72
C ARG A 151 20.98 -6.46 -14.27
N GLU A 152 21.46 -7.57 -13.70
CA GLU A 152 20.65 -8.70 -13.23
C GLU A 152 19.86 -8.32 -11.98
N GLU A 153 20.51 -7.72 -10.99
CA GLU A 153 19.84 -7.20 -9.79
C GLU A 153 18.81 -6.13 -10.16
N LYS A 154 19.12 -5.23 -11.12
CA LYS A 154 18.15 -4.23 -11.61
C LYS A 154 16.92 -4.89 -12.22
N LYS A 155 17.13 -5.91 -13.06
CA LYS A 155 16.05 -6.66 -13.70
C LYS A 155 15.21 -7.41 -12.67
N PHE A 156 15.85 -7.98 -11.65
CA PHE A 156 15.19 -8.65 -10.55
C PHE A 156 14.35 -7.69 -9.71
N CYS A 157 14.92 -6.58 -9.24
CA CYS A 157 14.17 -5.57 -8.49
C CYS A 157 13.01 -5.00 -9.30
N LYS A 158 13.20 -4.76 -10.60
CA LYS A 158 12.12 -4.32 -11.49
C LYS A 158 11.02 -5.37 -11.63
N LYS A 159 11.37 -6.67 -11.59
CA LYS A 159 10.40 -7.76 -11.67
C LYS A 159 9.62 -7.91 -10.37
N ILE A 160 10.31 -7.91 -9.22
CA ILE A 160 9.70 -8.18 -7.91
C ILE A 160 8.90 -7.01 -7.36
N ALA A 161 9.34 -5.77 -7.63
CA ALA A 161 8.67 -4.55 -7.22
C ALA A 161 7.83 -3.91 -8.35
N SER A 162 7.56 -4.66 -9.42
CA SER A 162 6.67 -4.18 -10.48
C SER A 162 5.26 -4.03 -9.93
N PRO A 163 4.63 -2.84 -10.02
CA PRO A 163 3.22 -2.70 -9.63
C PRO A 163 2.27 -3.46 -10.56
N TYR A 164 2.73 -3.85 -11.75
CA TYR A 164 2.04 -4.78 -12.66
C TYR A 164 2.61 -6.19 -12.47
N SER A 165 2.30 -6.82 -11.34
CA SER A 165 2.76 -8.16 -10.96
C SER A 165 1.75 -8.86 -10.03
N ARG A 166 1.99 -10.14 -9.73
CA ARG A 166 1.31 -10.84 -8.63
C ARG A 166 2.08 -10.60 -7.33
N PRO A 167 1.39 -10.54 -6.16
CA PRO A 167 2.06 -10.53 -4.88
C PRO A 167 2.91 -11.79 -4.70
N LEU A 168 3.91 -11.70 -3.81
CA LEU A 168 4.68 -12.86 -3.40
C LEU A 168 3.75 -13.90 -2.77
N ASP A 169 4.00 -15.18 -3.06
CA ASP A 169 3.18 -16.28 -2.56
C ASP A 169 3.71 -16.74 -1.19
N PRO A 170 2.97 -16.50 -0.08
CA PRO A 170 3.41 -16.86 1.27
C PRO A 170 3.55 -18.36 1.51
N ARG A 171 3.04 -19.19 0.60
CA ARG A 171 3.11 -20.65 0.71
C ARG A 171 4.43 -21.22 0.18
N LYS A 172 5.26 -20.39 -0.46
CA LYS A 172 6.54 -20.84 -1.02
C LYS A 172 7.65 -20.83 0.04
N PRO A 173 8.59 -21.79 -0.01
CA PRO A 173 9.63 -21.93 1.01
C PRO A 173 10.64 -20.77 1.01
N ASP A 174 10.74 -20.01 -0.08
CA ASP A 174 11.62 -18.85 -0.23
C ASP A 174 10.92 -17.52 0.10
N PHE A 175 9.68 -17.56 0.60
CA PHE A 175 8.88 -16.35 0.85
C PHE A 175 9.59 -15.33 1.73
N ASP A 176 10.11 -15.71 2.90
CA ASP A 176 10.72 -14.77 3.83
C ASP A 176 11.97 -14.08 3.25
N ALA A 177 12.78 -14.83 2.49
CA ALA A 177 13.96 -14.28 1.82
C ALA A 177 13.57 -13.33 0.67
N LEU A 178 12.55 -13.72 -0.12
CA LEU A 178 12.02 -12.90 -1.20
C LEU A 178 11.31 -11.65 -0.67
N LEU A 179 10.60 -11.74 0.46
CA LEU A 179 9.90 -10.64 1.08
C LEU A 179 10.88 -9.53 1.48
N LYS A 180 11.95 -9.87 2.22
CA LYS A 180 13.00 -8.91 2.57
C LYS A 180 13.63 -8.23 1.35
N THR A 181 13.84 -9.01 0.30
CA THR A 181 14.41 -8.47 -0.96
C THR A 181 13.40 -7.56 -1.67
N ALA A 182 12.12 -7.95 -1.69
CA ALA A 182 11.05 -7.16 -2.28
C ALA A 182 10.85 -5.85 -1.52
N GLU A 183 10.82 -5.86 -0.19
CA GLU A 183 10.74 -4.67 0.66
C GLU A 183 11.84 -3.68 0.33
N TYR A 184 13.10 -4.15 0.22
CA TYR A 184 14.22 -3.33 -0.22
C TYR A 184 14.01 -2.73 -1.61
N CYS A 185 13.62 -3.55 -2.60
CA CYS A 185 13.38 -3.08 -3.96
C CYS A 185 12.19 -2.09 -4.04
N PHE A 186 11.12 -2.30 -3.25
CA PHE A 186 9.98 -1.41 -3.15
C PHE A 186 10.36 -0.08 -2.50
N ALA A 187 11.08 -0.10 -1.38
CA ALA A 187 11.55 1.11 -0.73
C ALA A 187 12.43 1.94 -1.68
N GLN A 188 13.33 1.29 -2.44
CA GLN A 188 14.13 1.97 -3.46
C GLN A 188 13.29 2.60 -4.58
N GLN A 189 12.24 1.93 -5.05
CA GLN A 189 11.43 2.43 -6.17
C GLN A 189 10.40 3.48 -5.76
N CYS A 190 9.84 3.36 -4.55
CA CYS A 190 8.69 4.15 -4.11
C CYS A 190 9.07 5.30 -3.19
N HIS A 191 10.10 5.14 -2.34
CA HIS A 191 10.44 6.13 -1.31
C HIS A 191 11.67 6.97 -1.65
N ILE A 192 12.44 6.59 -2.68
CA ILE A 192 13.63 7.33 -3.07
C ILE A 192 13.32 8.20 -4.27
N HIS A 193 13.58 9.48 -4.10
CA HIS A 193 13.47 10.47 -5.14
C HIS A 193 14.86 10.95 -5.55
N THR A 194 15.19 10.84 -6.84
CA THR A 194 16.34 11.53 -7.42
C THR A 194 15.84 12.81 -8.07
N CYS A 195 16.32 13.96 -7.57
CA CYS A 195 15.96 15.26 -8.13
C CYS A 195 16.25 15.30 -9.63
N SER A 196 15.29 15.79 -10.40
CA SER A 196 15.35 15.94 -11.85
C SER A 196 14.80 17.31 -12.25
N GLN A 197 14.96 17.68 -13.52
CA GLN A 197 14.42 18.95 -14.04
C GLN A 197 12.88 19.03 -13.96
N ALA A 198 12.19 17.89 -13.88
CA ALA A 198 10.74 17.81 -13.78
C ALA A 198 10.21 17.92 -12.33
N CYS A 199 11.09 18.09 -11.35
CA CYS A 199 10.69 18.17 -9.95
C CYS A 199 10.09 19.52 -9.62
N LEU A 200 9.02 19.52 -8.81
CA LEU A 200 8.48 20.73 -8.23
C LEU A 200 9.53 21.32 -7.30
N LYS A 201 10.13 22.45 -7.70
CA LYS A 201 11.00 23.24 -6.83
C LYS A 201 10.08 24.14 -6.01
N VAL A 202 9.88 23.81 -4.75
CA VAL A 202 9.24 24.72 -3.81
C VAL A 202 10.24 25.83 -3.54
N GLY A 203 9.96 27.03 -4.05
CA GLY A 203 10.79 28.22 -3.91
C GLY A 203 10.71 28.84 -2.54
#